data_AF-A0A849RRM3-F1
#
_entry.id   AF-A0A849RRM3-F1
#
_cell.length_a   1.000
_cell.length_b   1.000
_cell.length_c   1.000
_cell.angle_alpha   90.00
_cell.angle_beta   90.00
_cell.angle_gamma   90.00
#
_symmetry.space_group_name_H-M   'P 1'
#
loop_
_entity.id
_entity.type
_entity.pdbx_description
1 polymer ?
#
loop_
_entity_poly.entity_id
_entity_poly.type
_entity_poly.pdbx_seq_one_letter_code
_entity_poly.pdbx_strand_id
1 'polypeptide(L)'
;MVTSGEKFREYGFIASFYFIAVGVLYLWGYWSRFEINILEYISLTDIAKVTLIPIISSFLVFASGVILGELLAGEALPHGGGANTPTGIFLNKHKSLLLQLYLAITFAVYYFGSIQKWYILPMIISLPITTILRNQGFLKDLIPHDGTNRITLLLFCVLPFYAYGHGILSAEKIITGISYKYIEVESNKLDDVHSDKADRKEHRTLKFIGFMNNYVFLMPVENKTIIVAKFDSLEPITLKTYSKPN
;
A
#
# COMPACT_ATOMS: atom_id res chain seq x y z
N MET A 1 -30.58 -20.31 -15.06
CA MET A 1 -30.50 -19.96 -13.63
C MET A 1 -29.19 -20.52 -13.11
N VAL A 2 -28.16 -19.67 -12.96
CA VAL A 2 -26.91 -20.06 -12.29
C VAL A 2 -27.21 -20.23 -10.81
N THR A 3 -26.83 -21.37 -10.23
CA THR A 3 -27.13 -21.64 -8.82
C THR A 3 -26.32 -20.70 -7.92
N SER A 4 -26.87 -20.32 -6.76
CA SER A 4 -26.19 -19.41 -5.81
C SER A 4 -24.77 -19.88 -5.43
N GLY A 5 -24.51 -21.19 -5.45
CA GLY A 5 -23.19 -21.76 -5.19
C GLY A 5 -22.16 -21.53 -6.28
N GLU A 6 -22.56 -21.50 -7.56
CA GLU A 6 -21.64 -21.27 -8.68
C GLU A 6 -21.13 -19.82 -8.69
N LYS A 7 -22.03 -18.85 -8.47
CA LYS A 7 -21.65 -17.43 -8.34
C LYS A 7 -20.65 -17.24 -7.20
N PHE A 8 -20.87 -17.87 -6.05
CA PHE A 8 -19.95 -17.76 -4.91
C PHE A 8 -18.54 -18.28 -5.25
N ARG A 9 -18.43 -19.39 -5.99
CA ARG A 9 -17.15 -19.94 -6.42
C ARG A 9 -16.42 -19.02 -7.40
N GLU A 10 -17.14 -18.43 -8.35
CA GLU A 10 -16.59 -17.45 -9.30
C GLU A 10 -16.07 -16.20 -8.58
N TYR A 11 -16.86 -15.62 -7.66
CA TYR A 11 -16.42 -14.47 -6.88
C TYR A 11 -15.23 -14.78 -5.97
N GLY A 12 -15.20 -15.97 -5.35
CA GLY A 12 -14.07 -16.41 -4.53
C GLY A 12 -12.77 -16.52 -5.33
N PHE A 13 -12.84 -17.04 -6.55
CA PHE A 13 -11.70 -17.09 -7.46
C PHE A 13 -11.21 -15.68 -7.83
N ILE A 14 -12.12 -14.78 -8.26
CA ILE A 14 -11.79 -13.40 -8.61
C ILE A 14 -11.19 -12.66 -7.40
N ALA A 15 -11.77 -12.81 -6.22
CA ALA A 15 -11.28 -12.23 -4.98
C ALA A 15 -9.85 -12.69 -4.67
N SER A 16 -9.54 -13.97 -4.89
CA SER A 16 -8.19 -14.51 -4.68
C SER A 16 -7.15 -13.82 -5.58
N PHE A 17 -7.43 -13.71 -6.88
CA PHE A 17 -6.56 -12.99 -7.82
C PHE A 17 -6.41 -11.51 -7.46
N TYR A 18 -7.51 -10.89 -7.05
CA TYR A 18 -7.52 -9.51 -6.62
C TYR A 18 -6.61 -9.28 -5.41
N PHE A 19 -6.68 -10.12 -4.37
CA PHE A 19 -5.81 -9.96 -3.20
C PHE A 19 -4.33 -10.24 -3.50
N ILE A 20 -4.03 -11.18 -4.42
CA ILE A 20 -2.66 -11.38 -4.91
C ILE A 20 -2.16 -10.11 -5.62
N ALA A 21 -2.97 -9.51 -6.50
CA ALA A 21 -2.62 -8.27 -7.19
C ALA A 21 -2.39 -7.11 -6.20
N VAL A 22 -3.20 -7.01 -5.15
CA VAL A 22 -3.00 -6.03 -4.06
C VAL A 22 -1.66 -6.25 -3.34
N GLY A 23 -1.31 -7.50 -3.04
CA GLY A 23 -0.01 -7.85 -2.46
C GLY A 23 1.17 -7.47 -3.37
N VAL A 24 1.06 -7.77 -4.68
CA VAL A 24 2.04 -7.36 -5.69
C VAL A 24 2.20 -5.83 -5.69
N LEU A 25 1.10 -5.07 -5.66
CA LEU A 25 1.14 -3.61 -5.62
C LEU A 25 1.83 -3.08 -4.37
N TYR A 26 1.59 -3.68 -3.19
CA TYR A 26 2.31 -3.32 -1.97
C TYR A 26 3.82 -3.55 -2.11
N LEU A 27 4.22 -4.74 -2.56
CA LEU A 27 5.64 -5.05 -2.77
C LEU A 27 6.26 -4.12 -3.79
N TRP A 28 5.58 -3.87 -4.90
CA TRP A 28 6.08 -2.96 -5.92
C TRP A 28 6.25 -1.54 -5.37
N GLY A 29 5.26 -1.02 -4.64
CA GLY A 29 5.37 0.27 -3.96
C GLY A 29 6.57 0.32 -3.01
N TYR A 30 6.78 -0.72 -2.22
CA TYR A 30 7.92 -0.82 -1.30
C TYR A 30 9.27 -0.87 -2.01
N TRP A 31 9.47 -1.83 -2.91
CA TRP A 31 10.75 -2.11 -3.55
C TRP A 31 11.13 -1.10 -4.62
N SER A 32 10.16 -0.41 -5.23
CA SER A 32 10.42 0.67 -6.20
C SER A 32 11.22 1.84 -5.60
N ARG A 33 11.11 2.09 -4.29
CA ARG A 33 11.89 3.13 -3.59
C ARG A 33 13.38 2.80 -3.49
N PHE A 34 13.71 1.53 -3.69
CA PHE A 34 15.07 1.00 -3.66
C PHE A 34 15.57 0.65 -5.08
N GLU A 35 14.77 0.91 -6.12
CA GLU A 35 15.11 0.54 -7.51
C GLU A 35 15.37 -0.97 -7.70
N ILE A 36 14.77 -1.81 -6.84
CA ILE A 36 14.88 -3.28 -6.92
C ILE A 36 13.63 -3.85 -7.57
N ASN A 37 13.82 -4.69 -8.59
CA ASN A 37 12.75 -5.51 -9.15
C ASN A 37 12.54 -6.78 -8.31
N ILE A 38 11.74 -6.70 -7.24
CA ILE A 38 11.53 -7.84 -6.34
C ILE A 38 10.87 -9.06 -7.00
N LEU A 39 10.16 -8.85 -8.12
CA LEU A 39 9.46 -9.92 -8.83
C LEU A 39 10.43 -10.98 -9.39
N GLU A 40 11.70 -10.64 -9.56
CA GLU A 40 12.76 -11.58 -9.95
C GLU A 40 13.19 -12.50 -8.81
N TYR A 41 12.92 -12.12 -7.56
CA TYR A 41 13.44 -12.78 -6.36
C TYR A 41 12.36 -13.50 -5.54
N ILE A 42 11.08 -13.37 -5.90
CA ILE A 42 9.95 -13.85 -5.09
C ILE A 42 9.05 -14.82 -5.87
N SER A 43 8.59 -15.89 -5.21
CA SER A 43 7.54 -16.75 -5.75
C SER A 43 6.16 -16.16 -5.46
N LEU A 44 5.14 -16.48 -6.27
CA LEU A 44 3.75 -16.07 -6.04
C LEU A 44 3.25 -16.43 -4.62
N THR A 45 3.68 -17.58 -4.09
CA THR A 45 3.28 -18.06 -2.77
C THR A 45 3.86 -17.20 -1.65
N ASP A 46 5.05 -16.64 -1.83
CA ASP A 46 5.72 -15.81 -0.83
C ASP A 46 5.15 -14.40 -0.79
N ILE A 47 4.65 -13.90 -1.94
CA ILE A 47 3.90 -12.63 -2.00
C ILE A 47 2.74 -12.66 -1.01
N ALA A 48 1.94 -13.73 -1.04
CA ALA A 48 0.81 -13.85 -0.12
C ALA A 48 1.27 -13.79 1.34
N LYS A 49 2.30 -14.57 1.72
CA LYS A 49 2.78 -14.63 3.11
C LYS A 49 3.29 -13.30 3.65
N VAL A 50 4.10 -12.59 2.86
CA VAL A 50 4.81 -11.38 3.30
C VAL A 50 3.87 -10.18 3.35
N THR A 51 2.88 -10.14 2.48
CA THR A 51 1.99 -8.98 2.33
C THR A 51 0.71 -9.07 3.16
N LEU A 52 0.32 -10.27 3.59
CA LEU A 52 -0.94 -10.50 4.29
C LEU A 52 -1.06 -9.65 5.56
N ILE A 53 -0.07 -9.71 6.45
CA ILE A 53 -0.16 -9.11 7.78
C ILE A 53 -0.24 -7.58 7.71
N PRO A 54 0.69 -6.86 7.06
CA PRO A 54 0.67 -5.40 7.06
C PRO A 54 -0.56 -4.83 6.34
N ILE A 55 -1.01 -5.49 5.27
CA ILE A 55 -2.16 -5.03 4.50
C ILE A 55 -3.45 -5.25 5.30
N ILE A 56 -3.66 -6.44 5.87
CA ILE A 56 -4.86 -6.74 6.65
C ILE A 56 -4.96 -5.83 7.87
N SER A 57 -3.88 -5.65 8.64
CA SER A 57 -3.93 -4.83 9.85
C SER A 57 -4.34 -3.39 9.55
N SER A 58 -3.69 -2.78 8.55
CA SER A 58 -3.94 -1.39 8.19
C SER A 58 -5.32 -1.23 7.53
N PHE A 59 -5.72 -2.19 6.70
CA PHE A 59 -7.04 -2.20 6.08
C PHE A 59 -8.17 -2.36 7.08
N LEU A 60 -8.01 -3.20 8.12
CA LEU A 60 -9.02 -3.36 9.17
C LEU A 60 -9.25 -2.05 9.94
N VAL A 61 -8.17 -1.34 10.29
CA VAL A 61 -8.28 -0.02 10.93
C VAL A 61 -8.99 0.96 10.01
N PHE A 62 -8.60 1.01 8.73
CA PHE A 62 -9.28 1.86 7.75
C PHE A 62 -10.76 1.51 7.59
N ALA A 63 -11.08 0.23 7.43
CA ALA A 63 -12.44 -0.27 7.28
C ALA A 63 -13.29 0.07 8.51
N SER A 64 -12.75 -0.09 9.73
CA SER A 64 -13.45 0.35 10.93
C SER A 64 -13.74 1.84 10.94
N GLY A 65 -12.81 2.68 10.46
CA GLY A 65 -13.01 4.12 10.35
C GLY A 65 -14.12 4.47 9.36
N VAL A 66 -14.18 3.79 8.21
CA VAL A 66 -15.25 3.97 7.21
C VAL A 66 -16.60 3.53 7.76
N ILE A 67 -16.66 2.37 8.43
CA ILE A 67 -17.90 1.84 9.02
C ILE A 67 -18.39 2.78 10.13
N LEU A 68 -17.51 3.22 11.03
CA LEU A 68 -17.86 4.20 12.07
C LEU A 68 -18.32 5.52 11.46
N GLY A 69 -17.64 5.99 10.41
CA GLY A 69 -18.02 7.19 9.68
C GLY A 69 -19.43 7.10 9.09
N GLU A 70 -19.79 5.95 8.51
CA GLU A 70 -21.16 5.73 8.03
C GLU A 70 -22.17 5.71 9.18
N LEU A 71 -21.89 4.97 10.25
CA LEU A 71 -22.81 4.86 11.39
C LEU A 71 -23.09 6.22 12.05
N LEU A 72 -22.11 7.13 12.01
CA LEU A 72 -22.23 8.49 12.53
C LEU A 72 -22.86 9.48 11.52
N ALA A 73 -22.84 9.17 10.22
CA ALA A 73 -23.28 10.09 9.15
C ALA A 73 -24.81 10.29 9.07
N GLY A 74 -25.61 9.59 9.88
CA GLY A 74 -27.07 9.72 9.93
C GLY A 74 -27.77 9.12 8.70
N GLU A 75 -29.07 9.40 8.55
CA GLU A 75 -29.83 8.92 7.39
C GLU A 75 -29.32 9.56 6.09
N ALA A 76 -28.73 8.73 5.22
CA ALA A 76 -28.34 9.15 3.89
C ALA A 76 -29.57 9.67 3.13
N LEU A 77 -29.42 10.85 2.52
CA LEU A 77 -30.47 11.41 1.66
C LEU A 77 -30.90 10.37 0.62
N PRO A 78 -32.21 10.20 0.37
CA PRO A 78 -32.70 9.25 -0.62
C PRO A 78 -32.08 9.57 -1.99
N HIS A 79 -31.90 8.55 -2.83
CA HIS A 79 -31.34 8.72 -4.17
C HIS A 79 -32.09 9.82 -4.94
N GLY A 80 -31.39 10.90 -5.29
CA GLY A 80 -31.98 12.06 -5.98
C GLY A 80 -32.67 13.09 -5.08
N GLY A 81 -32.78 12.85 -3.76
CA GLY A 81 -33.42 13.76 -2.80
C GLY A 81 -32.75 15.14 -2.72
N GLY A 82 -31.47 15.23 -3.04
CA GLY A 82 -30.73 16.48 -3.15
C GLY A 82 -30.75 17.13 -4.53
N ALA A 83 -31.37 16.55 -5.56
CA ALA A 83 -31.26 17.06 -6.94
C ALA A 83 -31.99 18.38 -7.18
N ASN A 84 -33.12 18.58 -6.48
CA ASN A 84 -33.98 19.76 -6.61
C ASN A 84 -33.63 20.86 -5.60
N THR A 85 -32.64 20.65 -4.73
CA THR A 85 -32.17 21.71 -3.83
C THR A 85 -31.37 22.75 -4.63
N PRO A 86 -31.27 24.01 -4.15
CA PRO A 86 -30.44 25.02 -4.80
C PRO A 86 -28.98 24.56 -4.98
N THR A 87 -28.46 23.80 -4.01
CA THR A 87 -27.14 23.18 -4.07
C THR A 87 -27.06 22.09 -5.14
N GLY A 88 -28.05 21.18 -5.23
CA GLY A 88 -28.09 20.13 -6.25
C GLY A 88 -28.14 20.65 -7.67
N ILE A 89 -28.96 21.68 -7.92
CA ILE A 89 -29.06 22.32 -9.24
C ILE A 89 -27.72 22.96 -9.62
N PHE A 90 -27.07 23.66 -8.68
CA PHE A 90 -25.75 24.26 -8.90
C PHE A 90 -24.67 23.22 -9.21
N LEU A 91 -24.60 22.12 -8.44
CA LEU A 91 -23.65 21.03 -8.67
C LEU A 91 -23.90 20.34 -10.01
N ASN A 92 -25.15 20.04 -10.37
CA ASN A 92 -25.48 19.41 -11.64
C ASN A 92 -25.14 20.29 -12.84
N LYS A 93 -25.36 21.61 -12.74
CA LYS A 93 -24.99 22.59 -13.78
C LYS A 93 -23.49 22.62 -14.04
N HIS A 94 -22.67 22.49 -12.99
CA HIS A 94 -21.20 22.56 -13.09
C HIS A 94 -20.50 21.20 -13.01
N LYS A 95 -21.23 20.08 -13.13
CA LYS A 95 -20.67 18.73 -12.93
C LYS A 95 -19.42 18.45 -13.75
N SER A 96 -19.37 18.92 -15.00
CA SER A 96 -18.22 18.74 -15.89
C SER A 96 -16.99 19.51 -15.40
N LEU A 97 -17.19 20.77 -15.00
CA LEU A 97 -16.12 21.61 -14.46
C LEU A 97 -15.64 21.09 -13.10
N LEU A 98 -16.55 20.62 -12.23
CA LEU A 98 -16.20 19.98 -10.97
C LEU A 98 -15.39 18.70 -11.19
N LEU A 99 -15.75 17.89 -12.19
CA LEU A 99 -15.00 16.69 -12.54
C LEU A 99 -13.60 17.04 -13.07
N GLN A 100 -13.48 18.03 -13.96
CA GLN A 100 -12.19 18.50 -14.47
C GLN A 100 -11.32 19.06 -13.35
N LEU A 101 -11.89 19.87 -12.46
CA LEU A 101 -11.19 20.42 -11.30
C LEU A 101 -10.73 19.31 -10.36
N TYR A 102 -11.58 18.33 -10.08
CA TYR A 102 -11.25 17.17 -9.27
C TYR A 102 -10.10 16.35 -9.88
N LEU A 103 -10.12 16.10 -11.19
CA LEU A 103 -9.03 15.41 -11.89
C LEU A 103 -7.74 16.24 -11.87
N ALA A 104 -7.83 17.55 -12.09
CA ALA A 104 -6.69 18.46 -12.02
C ALA A 104 -6.06 18.49 -10.62
N ILE A 105 -6.87 18.53 -9.56
CA ILE A 105 -6.39 18.45 -8.18
C ILE A 105 -5.74 17.10 -7.91
N THR A 106 -6.37 16.00 -8.32
CA THR A 106 -5.82 14.65 -8.15
C THR A 106 -4.45 14.53 -8.83
N PHE A 107 -4.35 15.05 -10.06
CA PHE A 107 -3.10 15.07 -10.82
C PHE A 107 -2.04 15.97 -10.17
N ALA A 108 -2.43 17.16 -9.71
CA ALA A 108 -1.54 18.08 -9.00
C ALA A 108 -1.00 17.45 -7.70
N VAL A 109 -1.86 16.79 -6.91
CA VAL A 109 -1.44 16.05 -5.70
C VAL A 109 -0.49 14.92 -6.05
N TYR A 110 -0.77 14.17 -7.13
CA TYR A 110 0.10 13.08 -7.57
C TYR A 110 1.50 13.56 -7.97
N TYR A 111 1.62 14.62 -8.78
CA TYR A 111 2.92 15.12 -9.24
C TYR A 111 3.66 15.96 -8.20
N PHE A 112 2.98 16.92 -7.57
CA PHE A 112 3.62 17.93 -6.70
C PHE A 112 3.53 17.60 -5.21
N GLY A 113 2.70 16.65 -4.80
CA GLY A 113 2.54 16.33 -3.39
C GLY A 113 3.79 15.70 -2.78
N SER A 114 4.00 15.96 -1.48
CA SER A 114 5.04 15.31 -0.67
C SER A 114 4.76 13.81 -0.51
N ILE A 115 5.66 13.06 0.15
CA ILE A 115 5.45 11.63 0.42
C ILE A 115 4.13 11.34 1.15
N GLN A 116 3.63 12.30 1.93
CA GLN A 116 2.37 12.17 2.68
C GLN A 116 1.14 12.07 1.77
N LYS A 117 1.26 12.42 0.48
CA LYS A 117 0.16 12.27 -0.51
C LYS A 117 -0.36 10.84 -0.56
N TRP A 118 0.48 9.85 -0.31
CA TRP A 118 0.10 8.43 -0.32
C TRP A 118 -0.92 8.05 0.76
N TYR A 119 -1.15 8.89 1.78
CA TYR A 119 -2.25 8.70 2.73
C TYR A 119 -3.62 9.08 2.16
N ILE A 120 -3.68 10.07 1.26
CA ILE A 120 -4.93 10.68 0.81
C ILE A 120 -5.27 10.24 -0.62
N LEU A 121 -4.26 10.09 -1.47
CA LEU A 121 -4.42 9.78 -2.89
C LEU A 121 -5.23 8.49 -3.16
N PRO A 122 -5.03 7.38 -2.41
CA PRO A 122 -5.87 6.19 -2.57
C PRO A 122 -7.36 6.48 -2.39
N MET A 123 -7.71 7.26 -1.36
CA MET A 123 -9.10 7.64 -1.10
C MET A 123 -9.63 8.47 -2.26
N ILE A 124 -8.91 9.52 -2.67
CA ILE A 124 -9.32 10.38 -3.78
C ILE A 124 -9.61 9.52 -5.00
N ILE A 125 -8.62 8.78 -5.53
CA ILE A 125 -8.77 7.98 -6.77
C ILE A 125 -9.90 6.95 -6.68
N SER A 126 -10.12 6.35 -5.50
CA SER A 126 -11.14 5.31 -5.33
C SER A 126 -12.58 5.81 -5.44
N LEU A 127 -12.87 7.08 -5.14
CA LEU A 127 -14.22 7.65 -5.15
C LEU A 127 -14.91 7.61 -6.53
N PRO A 128 -14.31 8.11 -7.63
CA PRO A 128 -14.93 8.05 -8.95
C PRO A 128 -15.12 6.61 -9.41
N ILE A 129 -14.13 5.73 -9.16
CA ILE A 129 -14.20 4.31 -9.52
C ILE A 129 -15.37 3.64 -8.80
N THR A 130 -15.49 3.86 -7.48
CA THR A 130 -16.60 3.34 -6.67
C THR A 130 -17.95 3.81 -7.21
N THR A 131 -18.06 5.08 -7.58
CA THR A 131 -19.31 5.65 -8.11
C THR A 131 -19.69 5.03 -9.46
N ILE A 132 -18.71 4.84 -10.35
CA ILE A 132 -18.93 4.19 -11.65
C ILE A 132 -19.38 2.74 -11.46
N LEU A 133 -18.67 1.96 -10.63
CA LEU A 133 -19.01 0.55 -10.37
C LEU A 133 -20.37 0.40 -9.68
N ARG A 134 -20.71 1.31 -8.75
CA ARG A 134 -22.03 1.33 -8.11
C ARG A 134 -23.14 1.59 -9.11
N ASN A 135 -22.96 2.56 -10.01
CA ASN A 135 -23.96 2.89 -11.03
C ASN A 135 -24.17 1.76 -12.05
N GLN A 136 -23.14 0.93 -12.27
CA GLN A 136 -23.23 -0.29 -13.08
C GLN A 136 -23.88 -1.47 -12.32
N GLY A 137 -24.12 -1.34 -11.02
CA GLY A 137 -24.72 -2.41 -10.21
C GLY A 137 -23.79 -3.58 -9.90
N PHE A 138 -22.46 -3.38 -9.97
CA PHE A 138 -21.46 -4.46 -9.94
C PHE A 138 -21.62 -5.47 -8.79
N LEU A 139 -21.95 -5.01 -7.58
CA LEU A 139 -22.18 -5.86 -6.41
C LEU A 139 -23.66 -5.98 -5.99
N LYS A 140 -24.60 -5.40 -6.75
CA LYS A 140 -26.01 -5.29 -6.33
C LYS A 140 -26.68 -6.66 -6.17
N ASP A 141 -26.28 -7.62 -7.00
CA ASP A 141 -26.73 -9.01 -6.92
C ASP A 141 -26.28 -9.74 -5.65
N LEU A 142 -25.12 -9.37 -5.10
CA LEU A 142 -24.51 -10.03 -3.94
C LEU A 142 -24.86 -9.33 -2.63
N ILE A 143 -24.92 -7.99 -2.65
CA ILE A 143 -25.21 -7.14 -1.50
C ILE A 143 -26.36 -6.20 -1.90
N PRO A 144 -27.62 -6.60 -1.62
CA PRO A 144 -28.79 -5.82 -2.01
C PRO A 144 -28.94 -4.50 -1.24
N HIS A 145 -28.35 -4.41 -0.04
CA HIS A 145 -28.43 -3.21 0.78
C HIS A 145 -27.49 -2.12 0.26
N ASP A 146 -28.06 -1.01 -0.24
CA ASP A 146 -27.34 0.10 -0.87
C ASP A 146 -26.17 0.67 -0.01
N GLY A 147 -26.37 0.81 1.31
CA GLY A 147 -25.35 1.34 2.22
C GLY A 147 -24.14 0.41 2.33
N THR A 148 -24.39 -0.87 2.65
CA THR A 148 -23.35 -1.90 2.72
C THR A 148 -22.65 -2.07 1.38
N ASN A 149 -23.41 -2.10 0.28
CA ASN A 149 -22.87 -2.21 -1.08
C ASN A 149 -21.88 -1.08 -1.39
N ARG A 150 -22.26 0.17 -1.09
CA ARG A 150 -21.41 1.34 -1.28
C ARG A 150 -20.11 1.24 -0.50
N ILE A 151 -20.18 0.89 0.78
CA ILE A 151 -18.99 0.76 1.64
C ILE A 151 -18.09 -0.37 1.14
N THR A 152 -18.66 -1.53 0.85
CA THR A 152 -17.91 -2.67 0.34
C THR A 152 -17.20 -2.33 -0.97
N LEU A 153 -17.91 -1.71 -1.93
CA LEU A 153 -17.28 -1.24 -3.17
C LEU A 153 -16.15 -0.24 -2.91
N LEU A 154 -16.35 0.72 -2.00
CA LEU A 154 -15.32 1.70 -1.66
C LEU A 154 -14.07 1.01 -1.10
N LEU A 155 -14.25 0.07 -0.19
CA LEU A 155 -13.17 -0.71 0.41
C LEU A 155 -12.40 -1.53 -0.64
N PHE A 156 -13.09 -2.15 -1.60
CA PHE A 156 -12.45 -2.85 -2.72
C PHE A 156 -11.75 -1.88 -3.70
N CYS A 157 -12.28 -0.69 -3.92
CA CYS A 157 -11.64 0.27 -4.82
C CYS A 157 -10.39 0.90 -4.20
N VAL A 158 -10.39 1.18 -2.88
CA VAL A 158 -9.28 1.88 -2.21
C VAL A 158 -8.08 0.98 -1.96
N LEU A 159 -8.32 -0.30 -1.65
CA LEU A 159 -7.29 -1.23 -1.19
C LEU A 159 -6.07 -1.36 -2.13
N PRO A 160 -6.17 -1.50 -3.47
CA PRO A 160 -4.99 -1.62 -4.32
C PRO A 160 -4.11 -0.36 -4.30
N PHE A 161 -4.72 0.82 -4.36
CA PHE A 161 -3.99 2.09 -4.30
C PHE A 161 -3.39 2.32 -2.90
N TYR A 162 -4.13 1.93 -1.87
CA TYR A 162 -3.68 2.00 -0.49
C TYR A 162 -2.48 1.09 -0.26
N ALA A 163 -2.54 -0.15 -0.72
CA ALA A 163 -1.45 -1.12 -0.62
C ALA A 163 -0.17 -0.58 -1.29
N TYR A 164 -0.27 -0.06 -2.51
CA TYR A 164 0.87 0.57 -3.19
C TYR A 164 1.45 1.75 -2.40
N GLY A 165 0.61 2.71 -1.98
CA GLY A 165 1.05 3.87 -1.21
C GLY A 165 1.65 3.50 0.15
N HIS A 166 1.07 2.51 0.82
CA HIS A 166 1.58 1.99 2.09
C HIS A 166 2.96 1.35 1.91
N GLY A 167 3.20 0.62 0.82
CA GLY A 167 4.53 0.11 0.46
C GLY A 167 5.56 1.23 0.36
N ILE A 168 5.25 2.28 -0.39
CA ILE A 168 6.12 3.46 -0.53
C ILE A 168 6.44 4.10 0.83
N LEU A 169 5.41 4.31 1.65
CA LEU A 169 5.56 4.91 2.98
C LEU A 169 6.40 4.04 3.92
N SER A 170 6.23 2.71 3.86
CA SER A 170 7.05 1.76 4.63
C SER A 170 8.53 1.84 4.23
N ALA A 171 8.84 1.91 2.94
CA ALA A 171 10.20 2.03 2.45
C ALA A 171 10.83 3.39 2.83
N GLU A 172 10.06 4.47 2.75
CA GLU A 172 10.53 5.81 3.10
C GLU A 172 11.01 5.89 4.55
N LYS A 173 10.36 5.19 5.49
CA LYS A 173 10.77 5.14 6.90
C LYS A 173 12.18 4.58 7.10
N ILE A 174 12.60 3.66 6.24
CA ILE A 174 13.94 3.05 6.25
C ILE A 174 14.96 4.00 5.62
N ILE A 175 14.61 4.60 4.48
CA ILE A 175 15.47 5.56 3.76
C ILE A 175 15.77 6.77 4.65
N THR A 176 14.73 7.38 5.22
CA THR A 176 14.84 8.56 6.12
C THR A 176 15.43 8.23 7.48
N GLY A 177 15.57 6.95 7.83
CA GLY A 177 16.16 6.51 9.09
C GLY A 177 15.26 6.72 10.33
N ILE A 178 13.95 6.92 10.13
CA ILE A 178 12.99 7.09 11.23
C ILE A 178 12.87 5.80 12.04
N SER A 179 12.72 4.67 11.34
CA SER A 179 12.65 3.33 11.94
C SER A 179 13.25 2.32 10.99
N TYR A 180 14.33 1.65 11.40
CA TYR A 180 14.95 0.59 10.61
C TYR A 180 15.61 -0.46 11.51
N LYS A 181 15.71 -1.68 11.00
CA LYS A 181 16.56 -2.71 11.59
C LYS A 181 17.96 -2.57 10.98
N TYR A 182 18.99 -2.84 11.75
CA TYR A 182 20.37 -2.81 11.27
C TYR A 182 21.13 -4.04 11.71
N ILE A 183 22.21 -4.32 10.98
CA ILE A 183 23.11 -5.43 11.24
C ILE A 183 24.46 -4.84 11.61
N GLU A 184 24.98 -5.28 12.76
CA GLU A 184 26.37 -5.07 13.14
C GLU A 184 27.16 -6.28 12.64
N VAL A 185 28.09 -6.07 11.72
CA VAL A 185 28.97 -7.14 11.25
C VAL A 185 30.21 -7.16 12.15
N GLU A 186 30.45 -8.28 12.84
CA GLU A 186 31.67 -8.47 13.62
C GLU A 186 32.91 -8.45 12.71
N SER A 187 33.94 -7.76 13.19
CA SER A 187 35.03 -7.17 12.40
C SER A 187 35.98 -8.12 11.68
N ASN A 188 35.79 -9.44 11.72
CA ASN A 188 36.84 -10.39 11.35
C ASN A 188 36.81 -10.91 9.90
N LYS A 189 35.84 -10.53 9.04
CA LYS A 189 35.71 -11.13 7.69
C LYS A 189 35.48 -10.18 6.52
N LEU A 190 35.50 -8.86 6.73
CA LEU A 190 35.40 -7.84 5.66
C LEU A 190 36.72 -7.12 5.35
N ASP A 191 37.81 -7.51 6.04
CA ASP A 191 39.11 -6.85 5.92
C ASP A 191 39.90 -7.24 4.65
N ASP A 192 39.39 -8.12 3.79
CA ASP A 192 40.11 -8.55 2.58
C ASP A 192 39.88 -7.69 1.33
N VAL A 193 39.04 -6.65 1.39
CA VAL A 193 38.77 -5.84 0.19
C VAL A 193 39.46 -4.48 0.20
N HIS A 194 39.53 -3.69 1.28
CA HIS A 194 40.24 -2.40 1.24
C HIS A 194 41.00 -2.12 2.54
N SER A 195 42.30 -1.83 2.40
CA SER A 195 43.22 -1.43 3.46
C SER A 195 43.04 0.05 3.82
N ASP A 196 42.66 0.35 5.07
CA ASP A 196 43.11 1.50 5.88
C ASP A 196 42.31 1.59 7.18
N LYS A 197 43.01 1.50 8.32
CA LYS A 197 42.48 1.06 9.62
C LYS A 197 42.16 2.17 10.64
N ALA A 198 42.14 3.46 10.25
CA ALA A 198 42.00 4.54 11.24
C ALA A 198 40.58 5.15 11.37
N ASP A 199 39.73 5.14 10.33
CA ASP A 199 38.44 5.87 10.33
C ASP A 199 37.15 5.00 10.42
N ARG A 200 37.26 3.67 10.53
CA ARG A 200 36.14 2.74 10.22
C ARG A 200 35.23 2.30 11.38
N LYS A 201 35.21 2.99 12.52
CA LYS A 201 34.29 2.58 13.62
C LYS A 201 32.85 3.05 13.42
N GLU A 202 32.62 4.13 12.68
CA GLU A 202 31.27 4.66 12.46
C GLU A 202 30.56 4.09 11.21
N HIS A 203 31.32 3.55 10.25
CA HIS A 203 30.82 3.21 8.90
C HIS A 203 30.33 1.74 8.73
N ARG A 204 30.03 1.02 9.82
CA ARG A 204 29.77 -0.44 9.77
C ARG A 204 28.33 -0.87 10.02
N THR A 205 27.40 0.08 10.13
CA THR A 205 25.97 -0.26 10.29
C THR A 205 25.30 -0.37 8.92
N LEU A 206 24.76 -1.56 8.63
CA LEU A 206 23.97 -1.80 7.42
C LEU A 206 22.50 -1.80 7.78
N LYS A 207 21.70 -0.92 7.14
CA LYS A 207 20.25 -0.93 7.25
C LYS A 207 19.71 -2.19 6.57
N PHE A 208 18.94 -2.97 7.31
CA PHE A 208 18.19 -4.09 6.78
C PHE A 208 16.95 -3.57 6.05
N ILE A 209 16.91 -3.77 4.74
CA ILE A 209 15.75 -3.42 3.90
C ILE A 209 14.74 -4.55 3.94
N GLY A 210 15.19 -5.79 3.81
CA GLY A 210 14.29 -6.93 3.74
C GLY A 210 15.01 -8.24 3.49
N PHE A 211 14.26 -9.32 3.65
CA PHE A 211 14.71 -10.68 3.38
C PHE A 211 13.67 -11.35 2.51
N MET A 212 14.09 -11.88 1.36
CA MET A 212 13.20 -12.53 0.41
C MET A 212 13.84 -13.80 -0.13
N ASN A 213 13.15 -14.94 0.02
CA ASN A 213 13.68 -16.27 -0.25
C ASN A 213 15.01 -16.53 0.46
N ASN A 214 16.13 -16.56 -0.26
CA ASN A 214 17.46 -16.73 0.30
C ASN A 214 18.31 -15.47 0.16
N TYR A 215 17.70 -14.30 -0.10
CA TYR A 215 18.40 -13.04 -0.30
C TYR A 215 18.11 -12.06 0.82
N VAL A 216 19.17 -11.45 1.34
CA VAL A 216 19.12 -10.33 2.27
C VAL A 216 19.49 -9.07 1.50
N PHE A 217 18.66 -8.04 1.65
CA PHE A 217 18.86 -6.74 1.04
C PHE A 217 19.30 -5.76 2.13
N LEU A 218 20.51 -5.24 1.99
CA LEU A 218 21.16 -4.33 2.93
C LEU A 218 21.51 -3.03 2.25
N MET A 219 21.47 -1.93 3.00
CA MET A 219 21.87 -0.62 2.52
C MET A 219 22.76 0.07 3.55
N PRO A 220 23.99 0.50 3.21
CA PRO A 220 24.80 1.32 4.08
C PRO A 220 24.09 2.60 4.51
N VAL A 221 24.42 3.14 5.69
CA VAL A 221 23.79 4.37 6.18
C VAL A 221 24.18 5.58 5.32
N GLU A 222 25.42 5.60 4.83
CA GLU A 222 26.01 6.74 4.08
C GLU A 222 25.73 6.67 2.59
N ASN A 223 25.70 5.46 2.02
CA ASN A 223 25.55 5.24 0.59
C ASN A 223 24.23 4.56 0.27
N LYS A 224 23.59 5.01 -0.82
CA LYS A 224 22.37 4.40 -1.37
C LYS A 224 22.64 3.11 -2.16
N THR A 225 23.82 2.53 -2.04
CA THR A 225 24.15 1.27 -2.70
C THR A 225 23.47 0.13 -1.97
N ILE A 226 22.90 -0.81 -2.72
CA ILE A 226 22.20 -1.96 -2.15
C ILE A 226 23.09 -3.17 -2.29
N ILE A 227 23.35 -3.81 -1.16
CA ILE A 227 24.09 -5.05 -1.08
C ILE A 227 23.07 -6.18 -1.02
N VAL A 228 23.13 -7.05 -2.02
CA VAL A 228 22.32 -8.27 -2.10
C VAL A 228 23.21 -9.44 -1.72
N ALA A 229 22.91 -10.10 -0.60
CA ALA A 229 23.70 -11.22 -0.11
C ALA A 229 22.83 -12.48 0.00
N LYS A 230 23.39 -13.63 -0.40
CA LYS A 230 22.69 -14.92 -0.32
C LYS A 230 22.88 -15.54 1.06
N PHE A 231 21.79 -15.86 1.74
CA PHE A 231 21.77 -16.34 3.13
C PHE A 231 22.54 -17.65 3.34
N ASP A 232 22.59 -18.52 2.32
CA ASP A 232 23.37 -19.78 2.34
C ASP A 232 24.88 -19.54 2.58
N SER A 233 25.36 -18.29 2.46
CA SER A 233 26.76 -17.89 2.63
C SER A 233 27.03 -17.03 3.86
N LEU A 234 26.01 -16.73 4.68
CA LEU A 234 26.12 -15.81 5.82
C LEU A 234 26.11 -16.59 7.15
N GLU A 235 27.08 -16.27 8.01
CA GLU A 235 27.05 -16.62 9.44
C GLU A 235 25.84 -15.95 10.13
N PRO A 236 25.38 -16.47 11.30
CA PRO A 236 24.19 -15.97 11.97
C PRO A 236 24.22 -14.45 12.15
N ILE A 237 23.24 -13.79 11.54
CA ILE A 237 23.16 -12.34 11.51
C ILE A 237 22.31 -11.86 12.69
N THR A 238 22.87 -10.98 13.53
CA THR A 238 22.11 -10.38 14.63
C THR A 238 21.43 -9.09 14.17
N LEU A 239 20.09 -9.08 14.18
CA LEU A 239 19.29 -7.91 13.86
C LEU A 239 19.06 -7.05 15.11
N LYS A 240 19.50 -5.79 15.07
CA LYS A 240 19.17 -4.78 16.08
C LYS A 240 18.16 -3.79 15.51
N THR A 241 17.34 -3.19 16.37
CA THR A 241 16.31 -2.22 15.96
C THR A 241 16.72 -0.82 16.37
N TYR A 242 16.70 0.12 15.43
CA TYR A 242 16.87 1.55 15.72
C TYR A 242 15.52 2.26 15.57
N SER A 243 15.16 3.05 16.58
CA SER A 243 14.00 3.94 16.56
C SER A 243 14.45 5.28 17.10
N LYS A 244 14.23 6.36 16.34
CA LYS A 244 14.50 7.70 16.83
C LYS A 244 13.48 8.02 17.95
N PRO A 245 13.90 8.48 19.15
CA PRO A 245 12.97 8.99 20.14
C PRO A 245 12.30 10.26 19.57
N ASN A 246 10.97 10.32 19.67
CA ASN A 246 10.18 11.48 19.27
C ASN A 246 10.51 12.70 20.13
#